data_AF-G8S0Y9-F1
#
_entry.id   AF-G8S0Y9-F1
#
_cell.length_a   1.000
_cell.length_b   1.000
_cell.length_c   1.000
_cell.angle_alpha   90.00
_cell.angle_beta   90.00
_cell.angle_gamma   90.00
#
_symmetry.space_group_name_H-M   'P 1'
#
loop_
_entity.id
_entity.type
_entity.pdbx_description
1 polymer ?
#
loop_
_entity_poly.entity_id
_entity_poly.type
_entity_poly.pdbx_seq_one_letter_code
_entity_poly.pdbx_strand_id
1 'polypeptide(L)'
;MRYAVEHPEAVAALVGIAGRGPQRDRTWSEAYEASKATEPFVDIDWVPEVHAALGESFTEWIHRPSLWRALADCSVPMHFIAAGNDIRPAWSLAQLAELVPRGQFSTVPGVPHDFWFTHPEVWTQTVTNACAAV
;
A
#
# COMPACT_ATOMS: atom_id res chain seq x y z
N MET A 1 -3.51 -5.79 -3.71
CA MET A 1 -3.01 -6.97 -2.97
C MET A 1 -4.04 -8.08 -2.93
N ARG A 2 -5.25 -7.86 -2.37
CA ARG A 2 -6.33 -8.85 -2.36
C ARG A 2 -6.51 -9.61 -3.67
N TYR A 3 -6.67 -8.88 -4.78
CA TYR A 3 -6.85 -9.48 -6.11
C TYR A 3 -5.69 -10.40 -6.52
N ALA A 4 -4.43 -10.00 -6.28
CA ALA A 4 -3.25 -10.82 -6.59
C ALA A 4 -3.19 -12.11 -5.76
N VAL A 5 -3.69 -12.09 -4.53
CA VAL A 5 -3.75 -13.27 -3.65
C VAL A 5 -4.90 -14.19 -4.05
N GLU A 6 -6.05 -13.63 -4.44
CA GLU A 6 -7.25 -14.39 -4.81
C GLU A 6 -7.21 -14.94 -6.24
N HIS A 7 -6.44 -14.31 -7.13
CA HIS A 7 -6.32 -14.65 -8.55
C HIS A 7 -4.85 -14.60 -9.05
N PRO A 8 -3.94 -15.38 -8.45
CA PRO A 8 -2.52 -15.32 -8.81
C PRO A 8 -2.23 -15.70 -10.27
N GLU A 9 -3.10 -16.48 -10.91
CA GLU A 9 -3.03 -16.86 -12.32
C GLU A 9 -3.30 -15.70 -13.29
N ALA A 10 -3.96 -14.64 -12.82
CA ALA A 10 -4.36 -13.49 -13.63
C ALA A 10 -3.43 -12.27 -13.44
N VAL A 11 -2.43 -12.38 -12.55
CA VAL A 11 -1.59 -11.24 -12.16
C VAL A 11 -0.11 -11.56 -12.38
N ALA A 12 0.53 -10.80 -13.27
CA ALA A 12 1.97 -10.94 -13.54
C ALA A 12 2.82 -10.49 -12.34
N ALA A 13 2.48 -9.34 -11.75
CA ALA A 13 3.03 -8.85 -10.49
C ALA A 13 2.14 -7.76 -9.87
N LEU A 14 2.47 -7.38 -8.65
CA LEU A 14 1.86 -6.27 -7.93
C LEU A 14 2.90 -5.20 -7.60
N VAL A 15 2.55 -3.94 -7.87
CA VAL A 15 3.26 -2.77 -7.36
C VAL A 15 2.31 -2.05 -6.39
N GLY A 16 2.68 -1.96 -5.12
CA GLY A 16 1.92 -1.27 -4.08
C GLY A 16 2.65 -0.03 -3.59
N ILE A 17 2.11 1.15 -3.83
CA ILE A 17 2.77 2.44 -3.51
C ILE A 17 2.00 3.13 -2.38
N ALA A 18 2.72 3.64 -1.39
CA ALA A 18 2.18 4.38 -0.23
C ALA A 18 1.02 3.64 0.47
N GLY A 19 1.03 2.30 0.43
CA GLY A 19 0.00 1.47 1.02
C GLY A 19 0.16 1.30 2.53
N ARG A 20 -0.94 0.99 3.21
CA ARG A 20 -0.92 0.65 4.65
C ARG A 20 -0.65 -0.83 4.92
N GLY A 21 -1.09 -1.71 4.02
CA GLY A 21 -1.15 -3.16 4.27
C GLY A 21 -2.42 -3.59 5.02
N PRO A 22 -2.56 -4.90 5.34
CA PRO A 22 -3.74 -5.46 5.98
C PRO A 22 -3.77 -5.26 7.51
N GLN A 23 -2.66 -4.82 8.11
CA GLN A 23 -2.53 -4.62 9.55
C GLN A 23 -3.52 -3.56 10.03
N ARG A 24 -4.19 -3.78 11.17
CA ARG A 24 -4.89 -2.71 11.91
C ARG A 24 -4.18 -2.38 13.21
N ASP A 25 -3.15 -1.55 13.09
CA ASP A 25 -2.31 -1.17 14.22
C ASP A 25 -2.68 0.21 14.79
N ARG A 26 -2.75 0.29 16.12
CA ARG A 26 -3.12 1.53 16.83
C ARG A 26 -1.99 2.55 16.81
N THR A 27 -0.74 2.12 16.99
CA THR A 27 0.42 3.04 17.03
C THR A 27 0.68 3.69 15.67
N TRP A 28 0.44 2.95 14.59
CA TRP A 28 0.42 3.48 13.22
C TRP A 28 -0.64 4.57 13.06
N SER A 29 -1.85 4.32 13.59
CA SER A 29 -2.97 5.25 13.48
C SER A 29 -2.72 6.51 14.31
N GLU A 30 -2.11 6.37 15.49
CA GLU A 30 -1.68 7.49 16.35
C GLU A 30 -0.67 8.39 15.62
N ALA A 31 0.33 7.80 14.93
CA ALA A 31 1.32 8.57 14.17
C ALA A 31 0.68 9.39 13.04
N TYR A 32 -0.27 8.79 12.31
CA TYR A 32 -1.05 9.48 11.29
C TYR A 32 -1.87 10.62 11.89
N GLU A 33 -2.68 10.35 12.92
CA GLU A 33 -3.57 11.36 13.51
C GLU A 33 -2.80 12.55 14.12
N ALA A 34 -1.62 12.29 14.70
CA ALA A 34 -0.76 13.34 15.26
C ALA A 34 -0.21 14.29 14.19
N SER A 35 -0.04 13.82 12.95
CA SER A 35 0.65 14.56 11.89
C SER A 35 -0.24 14.92 10.71
N LYS A 36 -1.50 14.47 10.66
CA LYS A 36 -2.40 14.66 9.52
C LYS A 36 -2.58 16.12 9.08
N ALA A 37 -2.42 17.06 10.01
CA ALA A 37 -2.52 18.50 9.71
C ALA A 37 -1.39 19.02 8.81
N THR A 38 -0.30 18.26 8.63
CA THR A 38 0.81 18.61 7.75
C THR A 38 0.69 17.99 6.36
N GLU A 39 -0.36 17.20 6.11
CA GLU A 39 -0.56 16.57 4.80
C GLU A 39 -0.93 17.63 3.74
N PRO A 40 -0.48 17.44 2.49
CA PRO A 40 -0.98 18.23 1.38
C PRO A 40 -2.51 18.15 1.29
N PHE A 41 -3.16 19.28 1.04
CA PHE A 41 -4.58 19.27 0.71
C PHE A 41 -4.76 18.79 -0.73
N VAL A 42 -5.45 17.67 -0.90
CA VAL A 42 -5.81 17.12 -2.20
C VAL A 42 -7.33 17.18 -2.34
N ASP A 43 -7.79 18.05 -3.24
CA ASP A 43 -9.23 18.21 -3.51
C ASP A 43 -9.71 17.09 -4.44
N ILE A 44 -10.31 16.06 -3.85
CA ILE A 44 -10.89 14.93 -4.56
C ILE A 44 -12.34 14.74 -4.11
N ASP A 45 -13.24 14.77 -5.07
CA ASP A 45 -14.62 14.33 -4.87
C ASP A 45 -14.64 12.83 -4.54
N TRP A 46 -15.32 12.46 -3.45
CA TRP A 46 -15.53 11.07 -3.05
C TRP A 46 -16.97 10.84 -2.61
N VAL A 47 -17.42 9.59 -2.75
CA VAL A 47 -18.79 9.18 -2.39
C VAL A 47 -18.77 8.49 -1.02
N PRO A 48 -19.45 9.04 0.00
CA PRO A 48 -19.45 8.50 1.36
C PRO A 48 -19.80 7.01 1.46
N GLU A 49 -20.82 6.60 0.72
CA GLU A 49 -21.33 5.23 0.72
C GLU A 49 -20.30 4.25 0.12
N VAL A 50 -19.58 4.67 -0.92
CA VAL A 50 -18.54 3.85 -1.55
C VAL A 50 -17.36 3.66 -0.61
N HIS A 51 -16.90 4.73 0.05
CA HIS A 51 -15.83 4.64 1.03
C HIS A 51 -16.19 3.74 2.21
N ALA A 52 -17.41 3.85 2.74
CA ALA A 52 -17.89 2.96 3.80
C ALA A 52 -17.90 1.49 3.35
N ALA A 53 -18.45 1.21 2.17
CA ALA A 53 -18.50 -0.14 1.61
C ALA A 53 -17.09 -0.73 1.37
N LEU A 54 -16.14 0.08 0.90
CA LEU A 54 -14.74 -0.34 0.76
C LEU A 54 -14.09 -0.65 2.11
N GLY A 55 -14.38 0.15 3.14
CA GLY A 55 -13.91 -0.07 4.51
C GLY A 55 -14.44 -1.36 5.13
N GLU A 56 -15.73 -1.65 4.94
CA GLU A 56 -16.38 -2.90 5.38
C GLU A 56 -15.79 -4.12 4.67
N SER A 57 -15.70 -4.06 3.34
CA SER A 57 -15.10 -5.12 2.51
C SER A 57 -13.64 -5.39 2.88
N PHE A 58 -12.86 -4.33 3.17
CA PHE A 58 -11.50 -4.48 3.68
C PHE A 58 -11.48 -5.16 5.05
N THR A 59 -12.36 -4.74 5.97
CA THR A 59 -12.47 -5.32 7.32
C THR A 59 -12.77 -6.81 7.27
N GLU A 60 -13.75 -7.21 6.47
CA GLU A 60 -14.10 -8.61 6.27
C GLU A 60 -12.92 -9.42 5.76
N TRP A 61 -12.23 -8.90 4.74
CA TRP A 61 -11.10 -9.58 4.12
C TRP A 61 -9.92 -9.78 5.08
N ILE A 62 -9.54 -8.75 5.85
CA ILE A 62 -8.40 -8.84 6.77
C ILE A 62 -8.69 -9.71 8.01
N HIS A 63 -9.95 -10.01 8.29
CA HIS A 63 -10.34 -10.91 9.39
C HIS A 63 -10.37 -12.39 8.98
N ARG A 64 -10.10 -12.72 7.70
CA ARG A 64 -10.07 -14.11 7.27
C ARG A 64 -8.94 -14.88 7.96
N PRO A 65 -9.21 -16.08 8.51
CA PRO A 65 -8.20 -16.85 9.23
C PRO A 65 -7.02 -17.28 8.34
N SER A 66 -7.26 -17.43 7.03
CA SER A 66 -6.24 -17.81 6.06
C SER A 66 -5.40 -16.64 5.53
N LEU A 67 -5.69 -15.39 5.90
CA LEU A 67 -5.08 -14.19 5.30
C LEU A 67 -3.55 -14.29 5.21
N TRP A 68 -2.89 -14.50 6.36
CA TRP A 68 -1.44 -14.49 6.44
C TRP A 68 -0.82 -15.70 5.73
N ARG A 69 -1.47 -16.86 5.79
CA ARG A 69 -1.02 -18.04 5.06
C ARG A 69 -1.15 -17.84 3.55
N ALA A 70 -2.24 -17.26 3.10
CA ALA A 70 -2.46 -16.96 1.69
C ALA A 70 -1.44 -15.94 1.16
N LEU A 71 -1.08 -14.93 1.95
CA LEU A 71 0.02 -14.01 1.61
C LEU A 71 1.37 -14.73 1.54
N ALA A 72 1.70 -15.53 2.54
CA ALA A 72 2.96 -16.28 2.60
C ALA A 72 3.10 -17.33 1.48
N ASP A 73 1.98 -17.84 0.97
CA ASP A 73 1.96 -18.82 -0.13
C ASP A 73 1.77 -18.17 -1.51
N CYS A 74 1.50 -16.87 -1.58
CA CYS A 74 1.21 -16.18 -2.84
C CYS A 74 2.47 -16.10 -3.70
N SER A 75 2.45 -16.73 -4.86
CA SER A 75 3.60 -16.71 -5.75
C SER A 75 3.75 -15.38 -6.48
N VAL A 76 2.73 -14.54 -6.63
CA VAL A 76 2.82 -13.29 -7.39
C VAL A 76 3.96 -12.39 -6.86
N PRO A 77 4.91 -11.93 -7.70
CA PRO A 77 5.92 -10.96 -7.30
C PRO A 77 5.27 -9.67 -6.78
N MET A 78 5.73 -9.15 -5.65
CA MET A 78 5.17 -7.94 -5.05
C MET A 78 6.25 -6.95 -4.68
N HIS A 79 6.16 -5.74 -5.25
CA HIS A 79 7.02 -4.63 -4.89
C HIS A 79 6.21 -3.59 -4.11
N PHE A 80 6.58 -3.38 -2.84
CA PHE A 80 6.00 -2.37 -1.97
C PHE A 80 6.92 -1.15 -1.89
N ILE A 81 6.38 0.02 -2.21
CA ILE A 81 7.12 1.27 -2.31
C ILE A 81 6.55 2.27 -1.31
N ALA A 82 7.36 2.68 -0.33
CA ALA A 82 7.01 3.73 0.62
C ALA A 82 7.39 5.12 0.09
N ALA A 83 6.63 6.14 0.49
CA ALA A 83 7.03 7.53 0.33
C ALA A 83 7.90 7.95 1.53
N GLY A 84 9.06 8.55 1.27
CA GLY A 84 10.10 8.77 2.29
C GLY A 84 9.74 9.81 3.35
N ASN A 85 8.87 10.76 3.01
CA ASN A 85 8.35 11.77 3.94
C ASN A 85 6.88 11.50 4.29
N ASP A 86 6.36 10.29 4.05
CA ASP A 86 5.03 9.91 4.53
C ASP A 86 5.03 9.93 6.06
N ILE A 87 4.02 10.59 6.63
CA ILE A 87 3.80 10.62 8.08
C ILE A 87 3.41 9.24 8.62
N ARG A 88 2.94 8.36 7.74
CA ARG A 88 2.55 6.99 8.05
C ARG A 88 3.81 6.11 8.11
N PRO A 89 4.03 5.36 9.20
CA PRO A 89 5.17 4.46 9.29
C PRO A 89 5.17 3.38 8.19
N ALA A 90 6.32 3.19 7.55
CA ALA A 90 6.47 2.24 6.45
C ALA A 90 6.72 0.78 6.88
N TRP A 91 6.87 0.52 8.19
CA TRP A 91 7.23 -0.81 8.70
C TRP A 91 6.23 -1.90 8.30
N SER A 92 4.96 -1.56 8.07
CA SER A 92 3.94 -2.54 7.67
C SER A 92 4.15 -3.04 6.25
N LEU A 93 4.61 -2.17 5.34
CA LEU A 93 5.01 -2.54 3.98
C LEU A 93 6.28 -3.37 3.99
N ALA A 94 7.26 -3.02 4.82
CA ALA A 94 8.48 -3.80 4.97
C ALA A 94 8.17 -5.22 5.48
N GLN A 95 7.30 -5.37 6.47
CA GLN A 95 6.84 -6.68 6.95
C GLN A 95 6.13 -7.50 5.86
N LEU A 96 5.34 -6.86 4.99
CA LEU A 96 4.68 -7.55 3.88
C LEU A 96 5.69 -8.03 2.84
N ALA A 97 6.69 -7.21 2.51
CA ALA A 97 7.75 -7.60 1.59
C ALA A 97 8.53 -8.80 2.12
N GLU A 98 8.81 -8.86 3.42
CA GLU A 98 9.46 -10.02 4.05
C GLU A 98 8.55 -11.25 4.13
N LEU A 99 7.23 -11.06 4.26
CA LEU A 99 6.28 -12.16 4.37
C LEU A 99 6.06 -12.90 3.03
N VAL A 100 5.95 -12.16 1.93
CA VAL A 100 5.61 -12.78 0.64
C VAL A 100 6.85 -13.34 -0.06
N PRO A 101 6.79 -14.53 -0.69
CA PRO A 101 7.97 -15.24 -1.21
C PRO A 101 8.84 -14.45 -2.22
N ARG A 102 8.22 -13.55 -2.98
CA ARG A 102 8.87 -12.73 -4.01
C ARG A 102 8.65 -11.24 -3.72
N GLY A 103 8.78 -10.86 -2.45
CA GLY A 103 8.57 -9.51 -1.97
C GLY A 103 9.80 -8.62 -2.14
N GLN A 104 9.55 -7.35 -2.45
CA GLN A 104 10.55 -6.29 -2.46
C GLN A 104 10.00 -5.07 -1.72
N PHE A 105 10.88 -4.38 -1.00
CA PHE A 105 10.57 -3.12 -0.36
C PHE A 105 11.55 -2.04 -0.82
N SER A 106 11.04 -0.87 -1.17
CA SER A 106 11.87 0.31 -1.42
C SER A 106 11.18 1.59 -0.93
N THR A 107 11.95 2.67 -0.89
CA THR A 107 11.46 3.99 -0.49
C THR A 107 11.80 5.01 -1.57
N VAL A 108 10.86 5.89 -1.90
CA VAL A 108 11.12 7.08 -2.72
C VAL A 108 11.52 8.22 -1.77
N PRO A 109 12.76 8.71 -1.79
CA PRO A 109 13.21 9.73 -0.84
C PRO A 109 12.55 11.08 -1.08
N GLY A 110 12.26 11.81 -0.01
CA GLY A 110 11.88 13.23 -0.08
C GLY A 110 10.45 13.54 -0.51
N VAL A 111 9.61 12.53 -0.74
CA VAL A 111 8.23 12.74 -1.22
C VAL A 111 7.18 12.39 -0.17
N PRO A 112 6.03 13.11 -0.12
CA PRO A 112 4.93 12.82 0.80
C PRO A 112 4.08 11.64 0.31
N HIS A 113 3.06 11.26 1.08
CA HIS A 113 2.08 10.22 0.69
C HIS A 113 1.49 10.46 -0.71
N ASP A 114 1.00 11.67 -0.94
CA ASP A 114 0.35 12.09 -2.19
C ASP A 114 1.33 12.63 -3.23
N PHE A 115 2.47 11.97 -3.40
CA PHE A 115 3.48 12.41 -4.37
C PHE A 115 3.07 12.21 -5.83
N TRP A 116 2.02 11.44 -6.09
CA TRP A 116 1.31 11.43 -7.37
C TRP A 116 0.74 12.82 -7.72
N PHE A 117 0.37 13.61 -6.71
CA PHE A 117 -0.14 14.98 -6.86
C PHE A 117 0.96 16.04 -6.72
N THR A 118 1.79 15.93 -5.68
CA THR A 118 2.80 16.96 -5.37
C THR A 118 4.08 16.84 -6.21
N HIS A 119 4.42 15.65 -6.71
CA HIS A 119 5.64 15.36 -7.47
C HIS A 119 5.35 14.45 -8.69
N PRO A 120 4.50 14.86 -9.64
CA PRO A 120 3.95 13.99 -10.69
C PRO A 120 5.03 13.36 -11.61
N GLU A 121 6.15 14.05 -11.84
CA GLU A 121 7.28 13.51 -12.60
C GLU A 121 7.97 12.35 -11.85
N VAL A 122 8.20 12.53 -10.54
CA VAL A 122 8.78 11.49 -9.68
C VAL A 122 7.84 10.29 -9.57
N TRP A 123 6.54 10.53 -9.45
CA TRP A 123 5.52 9.48 -9.50
C TRP A 123 5.57 8.69 -10.80
N THR A 124 5.56 9.37 -11.95
CA THR A 124 5.58 8.73 -13.27
C THR A 124 6.84 7.87 -13.43
N GLN A 125 8.00 8.38 -13.04
CA GLN A 125 9.25 7.64 -13.10
C GLN A 125 9.24 6.42 -12.15
N THR A 126 8.71 6.59 -10.94
CA THR A 126 8.59 5.51 -9.94
C THR A 126 7.74 4.36 -10.47
N VAL A 127 6.55 4.67 -10.98
CA VAL A 127 5.63 3.67 -11.54
C VAL A 127 6.26 2.99 -12.75
N THR A 128 6.85 3.75 -13.66
CA THR A 128 7.50 3.22 -14.87
C THR A 128 8.61 2.22 -14.53
N ASN A 129 9.50 2.60 -13.61
CA ASN A 129 10.60 1.73 -13.18
C ASN A 129 10.09 0.47 -12.50
N ALA A 130 9.10 0.60 -11.61
CA ALA A 130 8.53 -0.54 -10.90
C ALA A 130 7.87 -1.53 -11.87
N CYS A 131 7.13 -1.04 -12.87
CA CYS A 131 6.50 -1.90 -13.89
C CYS A 131 7.51 -2.55 -14.83
N ALA A 132 8.65 -1.90 -15.12
CA ALA A 132 9.70 -2.45 -15.98
C ALA A 132 10.56 -3.52 -15.28
N ALA A 133 10.51 -3.58 -13.95
CA ALA A 133 11.24 -4.56 -13.13
C ALA A 133 10.46 -5.88 -12.90
N VAL A 134 9.24 -5.98 -13.43
CA VAL A 134 8.31 -7.13 -13.30
C VAL A 134 8.69 -8.26 -14.24
#